data_AF-A0A835X3M5-F1
#
_entry.id   AF-A0A835X3M5-F1
#
_cell.length_a   1.000
_cell.length_b   1.000
_cell.length_c   1.000
_cell.angle_alpha   90.00
_cell.angle_beta   90.00
_cell.angle_gamma   90.00
#
_symmetry.space_group_name_H-M   'P 1'
#
loop_
_entity.id
_entity.type
_entity.pdbx_description
1 polymer ?
#
loop_
_entity_poly.entity_id
_entity_poly.type
_entity_poly.pdbx_seq_one_letter_code
_entity_poly.pdbx_strand_id
1 'polypeptide(L)' 'MVQVQDSNGVTISLAWITGVLAPGQSFSPALSWTPDVAGTYTATVFVWEGVDNPTALSPPTSVTITVI' A
#
# COMPACT_ATOMS: atom_id res chain seq x y z
N MET A 1 0.78 -2.24 4.57
CA MET A 1 1.50 -2.53 3.31
C MET A 1 0.89 -1.70 2.20
N VAL A 2 1.71 -1.17 1.30
CA VAL A 2 1.29 -0.48 0.08
C VAL A 2 1.92 -1.22 -1.11
N GLN A 3 1.07 -1.60 -2.05
CA GLN A 3 1.44 -2.24 -3.31
C GLN A 3 1.12 -1.27 -4.45
N VAL A 4 2.08 -1.00 -5.33
CA VAL A 4 1.84 -0.19 -6.54
C VAL A 4 1.95 -1.09 -7.75
N GLN A 5 0.91 -1.10 -8.58
CA GLN A 5 0.84 -1.86 -9.82
C GLN A 5 0.76 -0.91 -11.02
N ASP A 6 1.36 -1.32 -12.14
CA ASP A 6 1.18 -0.67 -13.44
C ASP A 6 -0.19 -1.02 -14.07
N SER A 7 -0.45 -0.50 -15.27
CA SER A 7 -1.69 -0.76 -16.01
C SER A 7 -1.88 -2.22 -16.44
N ASN A 8 -0.82 -3.03 -16.42
CA ASN A 8 -0.87 -4.46 -16.73
C ASN A 8 -1.11 -5.31 -15.48
N GLY A 9 -1.25 -4.69 -14.30
CA GLY A 9 -1.36 -5.37 -13.02
C GLY A 9 -0.02 -5.89 -12.47
N VAL A 10 1.11 -5.54 -13.09
CA VAL A 10 2.43 -5.93 -12.62
C VAL A 10 2.77 -5.08 -11.41
N THR A 11 3.17 -5.72 -10.31
CA THR A 11 3.63 -4.99 -9.13
C THR A 11 5.02 -4.44 -9.36
N ILE A 12 5.14 -3.11 -9.33
CA ILE A 12 6.40 -2.39 -9.53
C ILE A 12 6.99 -1.86 -8.23
N SER A 13 6.18 -1.78 -7.16
CA SER A 13 6.64 -1.34 -5.85
C SER A 13 5.86 -2.02 -4.73
N LEU A 14 6.58 -2.34 -3.66
CA LEU A 14 6.08 -2.88 -2.40
C LEU A 14 6.79 -2.18 -1.26
N ALA A 15 6.02 -1.63 -0.32
CA ALA A 15 6.57 -1.04 0.89
C ALA A 15 5.63 -1.24 2.08
N TRP A 16 6.18 -1.30 3.29
CA TRP A 16 5.39 -1.47 4.51
C TRP A 16 6.08 -0.81 5.71
N ILE A 17 5.26 -0.47 6.70
CA ILE A 17 5.69 -0.01 8.01
C ILE A 17 5.02 -0.96 9.01
N THR A 18 5.80 -1.42 9.97
CA THR A 18 5.32 -2.21 11.11
C THR A 18 5.17 -1.33 12.33
N GLY A 19 4.16 -1.60 13.15
CA GLY A 19 3.94 -0.87 14.38
C GLY A 19 2.92 -1.57 15.27
N VAL A 20 2.79 -1.08 16.50
CA VAL A 20 1.81 -1.55 17.47
C VAL A 20 0.83 -0.42 17.75
N LEU A 21 -0.46 -0.72 17.73
CA LEU A 21 -1.52 0.21 18.09
C LEU A 21 -2.33 -0.36 19.24
N ALA A 22 -2.51 0.43 20.29
CA ALA A 22 -3.48 0.10 21.32
C ALA A 22 -4.92 0.32 20.78
N PRO A 23 -5.94 -0.34 21.36
CA PRO A 23 -7.32 -0.13 20.98
C PRO A 23 -7.71 1.36 20.99
N GLY A 24 -8.34 1.81 19.90
CA GLY A 24 -8.78 3.20 19.74
C GLY A 24 -7.69 4.19 19.29
N GLN A 25 -6.43 3.77 19.17
CA GLN A 25 -5.39 4.62 18.58
C GLN A 25 -5.51 4.70 17.06
N SER A 26 -5.11 5.86 16.53
CA SER A 26 -5.03 6.10 15.09
C SER A 26 -3.57 6.22 14.66
N PHE A 27 -3.29 5.83 13.43
CA PHE A 27 -1.97 5.93 12.82
C PHE A 27 -2.10 6.45 11.40
N SER A 28 -1.24 7.38 11.01
CA SER A 28 -1.24 8.00 9.69
C SER A 28 0.13 7.78 9.02
N PRO A 29 0.43 6.55 8.55
CA PRO A 29 1.68 6.25 7.88
C PRO A 29 1.74 6.92 6.51
N ALA A 30 2.96 7.24 6.07
CA ALA A 30 3.24 7.68 4.72
C ALA A 30 4.41 6.85 4.14
N LEU A 31 4.30 6.49 2.87
CA LEU A 31 5.34 5.81 2.10
C LEU A 31 5.57 6.59 0.81
N SER A 32 6.82 6.90 0.50
CA SER A 32 7.21 7.58 -0.72
C SER A 32 7.54 6.58 -1.82
N TRP A 33 7.07 6.86 -3.03
CA TRP A 33 7.45 6.13 -4.24
C TRP A 33 7.52 7.12 -5.41
N THR A 34 8.49 6.92 -6.29
CA THR A 34 8.69 7.72 -7.50
C THR A 34 8.63 6.79 -8.72
N PRO A 35 7.77 7.06 -9.72
CA PRO A 35 7.70 6.30 -10.95
C PRO A 35 8.92 6.58 -11.85
N ASP A 36 9.45 5.56 -12.52
CA ASP A 36 10.53 5.71 -13.50
C ASP A 36 10.03 6.20 -14.87
N VAL A 37 8.76 5.95 -15.20
CA VAL A 37 8.14 6.25 -16.50
C VAL A 37 6.77 6.88 -16.28
N ALA A 38 6.31 7.71 -17.22
CA ALA A 38 4.94 8.21 -17.23
C ALA A 38 3.93 7.07 -17.45
N GLY A 39 2.73 7.20 -16.88
CA GLY A 39 1.71 6.16 -16.99
C GLY A 39 0.65 6.19 -15.89
N THR A 40 -0.21 5.18 -15.90
CA THR A 40 -1.25 4.98 -14.89
C THR A 40 -0.87 3.84 -13.96
N TYR A 41 -0.99 4.11 -12.66
CA TYR A 41 -0.67 3.18 -11.59
C TYR A 41 -1.84 3.04 -10.63
N THR A 42 -1.94 1.88 -10.00
CA THR A 42 -2.89 1.64 -8.90
C THR A 42 -2.09 1.36 -7.64
N ALA A 43 -2.21 2.24 -6.64
CA ALA A 43 -1.68 2.01 -5.31
C ALA A 43 -2.78 1.42 -4.43
N THR A 44 -2.55 0.22 -3.90
CA THR A 44 -3.46 -0.49 -2.99
C THR A 44 -2.82 -0.60 -1.61
N VAL A 45 -3.55 -0.11 -0.60
CA VAL A 45 -3.17 -0.15 0.79
C VAL A 45 -3.87 -1.31 1.48
N PHE A 46 -3.10 -2.07 2.24
CA PHE A 46 -3.58 -3.17 3.04
C PHE A 46 -3.10 -3.05 4.50
N VAL A 47 -3.95 -3.45 5.43
CA VAL A 47 -3.62 -3.56 6.86
C VAL A 47 -3.70 -5.03 7.25
N TRP A 48 -2.60 -5.57 7.79
CA TRP A 48 -2.47 -6.97 8.17
C TRP A 48 -1.87 -7.07 9.56
N GLU A 49 -2.18 -8.16 10.27
CA GLU A 49 -1.57 -8.48 11.56
C GLU A 49 -0.06 -8.75 11.41
N GLY A 50 0.34 -9.44 10.35
CA GLY A 50 1.73 -9.64 9.97
C GLY A 50 1.88 -10.41 8.67
N VAL A 51 3.11 -10.58 8.20
CA VAL A 51 3.40 -11.46 7.05
C VAL A 51 3.31 -12.92 7.47
N ASP A 52 3.81 -13.23 8.67
CA ASP A 52 3.81 -14.60 9.23
C ASP A 52 2.43 -15.00 9.78
N ASN A 53 1.55 -14.02 10.00
CA ASN A 53 0.15 -14.23 10.39
C ASN A 53 -0.75 -13.35 9.49
N PRO A 54 -1.15 -13.87 8.30
CA PRO A 54 -1.77 -13.08 7.24
C PRO A 54 -3.27 -12.86 7.48
N THR A 55 -3.63 -12.31 8.64
CA THR A 55 -4.99 -11.85 8.92
C THR A 55 -5.14 -10.39 8.47
N ALA A 56 -6.03 -10.15 7.50
CA ALA A 56 -6.38 -8.79 7.08
C ALA A 56 -7.19 -8.11 8.19
N LEU A 57 -6.73 -6.94 8.64
CA LEU A 57 -7.37 -6.15 9.71
C LEU A 57 -8.37 -5.12 9.16
N SER A 58 -8.34 -4.86 7.86
CA SER A 58 -9.29 -4.00 7.16
C SER A 58 -9.45 -4.45 5.71
N PRO A 59 -10.56 -4.07 5.04
CA PRO A 59 -10.64 -4.11 3.59
C PRO A 59 -9.51 -3.28 2.96
N PRO A 60 -9.00 -3.66 1.77
CA PRO A 60 -8.03 -2.85 1.06
C PRO A 60 -8.65 -1.55 0.55
N THR A 61 -7.82 -0.52 0.45
CA THR A 61 -8.20 0.76 -0.17
C THR A 61 -7.27 1.05 -1.33
N SER A 62 -7.82 1.48 -2.48
CA SER A 62 -7.03 1.73 -3.69
C SER A 62 -7.19 3.16 -4.18
N VAL A 63 -6.14 3.68 -4.80
CA VAL A 63 -6.13 4.97 -5.50
C VAL A 63 -5.44 4.83 -6.85
N THR A 64 -6.03 5.45 -7.88
CA THR A 64 -5.41 5.56 -9.20
C THR A 64 -4.53 6.80 -9.26
N ILE A 65 -3.30 6.64 -9.76
CA ILE A 65 -2.30 7.70 -9.87
C ILE A 65 -1.93 7.81 -11.35
N THR A 66 -2.06 9.01 -11.92
CA THR A 66 -1.65 9.31 -13.29
C THR A 66 -0.42 10.21 -13.27
N VAL A 67 0.63 9.78 -13.95
CA VAL A 67 1.92 10.45 -14.06
C VAL A 67 2.10 10.87 -15.51
N ILE A 68 2.40 12.15 -15.75
CA ILE A 68 2.56 12.76 -17.08
C ILE A 68 3.98 13.22 -17.34
#